data_AF-A0A521X657-F1
#
_entry.id   AF-A0A521X657-F1
#
_cell.length_a   1.000
_cell.length_b   1.000
_cell.length_c   1.000
_cell.angle_alpha   90.00
_cell.angle_beta   90.00
_cell.angle_gamma   90.00
#
_symmetry.space_group_name_H-M   'P 1'
#
loop_
_entity.id
_entity.type
_entity.pdbx_description
1 polymer ?
#
loop_
_entity_poly.entity_id
_entity_poly.type
_entity_poly.pdbx_seq_one_letter_code
_entity_poly.pdbx_strand_id
1 'polypeptide(L)'
;MIKFLHLTFILLSISSFVGRVYLAEKRPEMMELKWIKIGPHIINSLLLITGFMLVFQGSWLSGEYGWIIAKLVALVAYVGLGIVAIKSQGALRWKAFAGAIACFVYIAIVAVSKNAFIFF
;
A
#
# COMPACT_ATOMS: atom_id res chain seq x y z
N MET A 1 -20.30 5.24 2.09
CA MET A 1 -19.65 5.84 0.89
C MET A 1 -18.12 5.92 1.02
N ILE A 2 -17.56 6.40 2.13
CA ILE A 2 -16.10 6.50 2.33
C ILE A 2 -15.38 5.13 2.18
N LYS A 3 -15.98 4.03 2.64
CA LYS A 3 -15.41 2.68 2.46
C LYS A 3 -15.19 2.33 0.99
N PHE A 4 -16.15 2.62 0.12
CA PHE A 4 -16.02 2.35 -1.32
C PHE A 4 -14.90 3.20 -1.94
N LEU A 5 -14.87 4.49 -1.59
CA LEU A 5 -13.85 5.42 -2.07
C LEU A 5 -12.43 5.02 -1.59
N HIS A 6 -12.31 4.56 -0.35
CA HIS A 6 -11.06 4.01 0.18
C HIS A 6 -10.62 2.75 -0.58
N LEU A 7 -11.54 1.82 -0.85
CA LEU A 7 -11.25 0.62 -1.65
C LEU A 7 -10.80 0.98 -3.08
N THR A 8 -11.41 1.99 -3.70
CA THR A 8 -10.96 2.50 -5.00
C THR A 8 -9.54 3.04 -4.93
N PHE A 9 -9.16 3.79 -3.89
CA PHE A 9 -7.78 4.25 -3.73
C PHE A 9 -6.79 3.13 -3.45
N ILE A 10 -7.20 2.06 -2.74
CA ILE A 10 -6.39 0.86 -2.57
C ILE A 10 -6.07 0.25 -3.93
N LEU A 11 -7.08 0.06 -4.77
CA LEU A 11 -6.93 -0.49 -6.13
C LEU A 11 -6.05 0.41 -7.01
N LEU A 12 -6.22 1.73 -6.90
CA LEU A 12 -5.45 2.69 -7.68
C LEU A 12 -3.98 2.73 -7.24
N SER A 13 -3.72 2.63 -5.93
CA SER A 13 -2.36 2.59 -5.35
C SER A 13 -1.61 1.33 -5.79
N ILE A 14 -2.24 0.16 -5.68
CA ILE A 14 -1.60 -1.10 -6.09
C ILE A 14 -1.37 -1.14 -7.60
N SER A 15 -2.33 -0.68 -8.41
CA SER A 15 -2.19 -0.61 -9.87
C SER A 15 -1.04 0.32 -10.28
N SER A 16 -0.95 1.48 -9.62
CA SER A 16 0.15 2.43 -9.83
C SER A 16 1.52 1.83 -9.43
N PHE A 17 1.57 1.09 -8.33
CA PHE A 17 2.77 0.40 -7.88
C PHE A 17 3.24 -0.67 -8.88
N VAL A 18 2.35 -1.57 -9.30
CA VAL A 18 2.66 -2.62 -10.29
C VAL A 18 3.10 -2.00 -11.62
N GLY A 19 2.37 -0.99 -12.09
CA GLY A 19 2.71 -0.26 -13.32
C GLY A 19 4.10 0.37 -13.26
N ARG A 20 4.49 0.94 -12.11
CA ARG A 20 5.84 1.51 -11.91
C ARG A 20 6.93 0.46 -11.88
N VAL A 21 6.72 -0.69 -11.25
CA VAL A 21 7.69 -1.79 -11.25
C VAL A 21 7.90 -2.31 -12.66
N TYR A 22 6.82 -2.44 -13.44
CA TYR A 22 6.89 -2.82 -14.85
C TYR A 22 7.63 -1.77 -15.69
N LEU A 23 7.33 -0.48 -15.51
CA LEU A 23 8.02 0.61 -16.20
C LEU A 23 9.51 0.66 -15.85
N ALA A 24 9.86 0.45 -14.58
CA ALA A 24 11.23 0.46 -14.11
C ALA A 24 12.09 -0.67 -14.72
N GLU A 25 11.45 -1.73 -15.22
CA GLU A 25 12.10 -2.81 -15.95
C GLU A 25 12.16 -2.54 -17.46
N LYS A 26 11.02 -2.18 -18.07
CA LYS A 26 10.91 -2.13 -19.54
C LYS A 26 11.27 -0.78 -20.15
N ARG A 27 10.99 0.31 -19.46
CA ARG A 27 11.11 1.69 -19.98
C ARG A 27 11.42 2.66 -18.84
N PRO A 28 12.65 2.61 -18.29
CA PRO A 28 13.05 3.47 -17.17
C PRO A 28 12.95 4.97 -17.51
N GLU A 29 13.09 5.33 -18.78
CA GLU A 29 12.89 6.70 -19.30
C GLU A 29 11.49 7.27 -19.02
N MET A 30 10.45 6.44 -18.98
CA MET A 30 9.10 6.90 -18.67
C MET A 30 8.89 7.18 -17.18
N MET A 31 9.77 6.71 -16.29
CA MET A 31 9.72 7.09 -14.87
C MET A 31 10.03 8.58 -14.66
N GLU A 32 10.63 9.27 -15.62
CA GLU A 32 10.88 10.71 -15.57
C GLU A 32 9.63 11.57 -15.80
N LEU A 33 8.54 10.97 -16.31
CA LEU A 33 7.29 11.69 -16.54
C LEU A 33 6.68 12.16 -15.21
N LYS A 34 6.35 13.45 -15.14
CA LYS A 34 5.79 14.11 -13.94
C LYS A 34 4.57 13.37 -13.37
N TRP A 35 3.71 12.83 -14.23
CA TRP A 35 2.50 12.10 -13.81
C TRP A 35 2.81 10.76 -13.13
N ILE A 36 3.86 10.06 -13.54
CA ILE A 36 4.28 8.78 -12.94
C ILE A 36 5.02 9.02 -11.62
N LYS A 37 5.71 10.17 -11.49
CA LYS A 37 6.33 10.60 -10.23
C LYS A 37 5.27 11.09 -9.23
N ILE A 38 4.36 11.97 -9.62
CA ILE A 38 3.44 12.68 -8.71
C ILE A 38 2.14 11.90 -8.45
N GLY A 39 1.59 11.25 -9.48
CA GLY A 39 0.31 10.52 -9.38
C GLY A 39 0.23 9.57 -8.17
N PRO A 40 1.23 8.71 -7.92
CA PRO A 40 1.23 7.82 -6.76
C PRO A 40 1.18 8.56 -5.42
N HIS A 41 1.81 9.74 -5.31
CA HIS A 41 1.80 10.52 -4.07
C HIS A 41 0.41 11.06 -3.76
N ILE A 42 -0.31 11.56 -4.77
CA ILE A 42 -1.69 12.05 -4.60
C ILE A 42 -2.59 10.89 -4.15
N ILE A 43 -2.50 9.75 -4.83
CA ILE A 43 -3.30 8.56 -4.51
C ILE A 43 -2.99 8.09 -3.08
N ASN A 44 -1.72 8.03 -2.69
CA ASN A 44 -1.31 7.57 -1.37
C ASN A 44 -1.76 8.54 -0.26
N SER A 45 -1.67 9.86 -0.49
CA SER A 45 -2.19 10.84 0.46
C SER A 45 -3.70 10.71 0.64
N LEU A 46 -4.46 10.57 -0.46
CA LEU A 46 -5.91 10.36 -0.40
C LEU A 46 -6.28 9.02 0.26
N LEU A 47 -5.51 7.96 -0.01
CA LEU A 47 -5.66 6.66 0.64
C LEU A 47 -5.48 6.77 2.16
N LEU A 48 -4.45 7.48 2.63
CA LEU A 48 -4.22 7.71 4.04
C LEU A 48 -5.34 8.54 4.68
N ILE A 49 -5.71 9.66 4.06
CA ILE A 49 -6.79 10.54 4.56
C ILE A 49 -8.09 9.77 4.72
N THR A 50 -8.46 8.98 3.71
CA THR A 50 -9.69 8.17 3.75
C THR A 50 -9.60 7.03 4.77
N GLY A 51 -8.42 6.45 4.97
CA GLY A 51 -8.16 5.48 6.02
C GLY A 51 -8.37 6.08 7.42
N PHE A 52 -7.80 7.27 7.68
CA PHE A 52 -8.01 7.99 8.94
C PHE A 52 -9.48 8.34 9.15
N MET A 53 -10.18 8.86 8.13
CA MET A 53 -11.61 9.14 8.22
C MET A 53 -12.43 7.91 8.61
N LEU A 54 -12.11 6.73 8.08
CA LEU A 54 -12.78 5.48 8.44
C LEU A 54 -12.51 5.08 9.90
N VAL A 55 -11.30 5.32 10.41
CA VAL A 55 -10.96 5.06 11.81
C VAL A 55 -11.79 5.94 12.75
N PHE A 56 -11.91 7.24 12.44
CA PHE A 56 -12.74 8.16 13.24
C PHE A 56 -14.23 7.85 13.14
N GLN A 57 -14.75 7.57 11.95
CA GLN A 57 -16.16 7.20 11.76
C GLN A 57 -16.53 5.87 12.43
N GLY A 58 -15.61 4.91 12.45
CA GLY A 58 -15.81 3.61 13.09
C GLY A 58 -15.59 3.63 14.60
N SER A 59 -15.17 4.76 15.19
CA SER A 59 -14.76 4.87 16.59
C SER A 59 -13.75 3.79 17.02
N TRP A 60 -12.92 3.28 16.10
CA TRP A 60 -12.04 2.14 16.36
C TRP A 60 -10.88 2.46 17.31
N LEU A 61 -10.73 3.73 17.70
CA LEU A 61 -9.76 4.18 18.71
C LEU A 61 -10.25 3.97 20.14
N SER A 62 -11.54 3.71 20.39
CA SER A 62 -12.06 3.48 21.74
C SER A 62 -11.98 2.02 22.19
N GLY A 63 -11.56 1.10 21.32
CA GLY A 63 -11.40 -0.32 21.59
C GLY A 63 -9.98 -0.84 21.30
N GLU A 64 -9.86 -2.11 20.91
CA GLU A 64 -8.58 -2.72 20.55
C GLU A 64 -8.11 -2.20 19.18
N TYR A 65 -7.09 -1.34 19.19
CA TYR A 65 -6.53 -0.68 17.99
C TYR A 65 -5.25 -1.34 17.48
N GLY A 66 -4.85 -2.50 18.03
CA GLY A 66 -3.64 -3.22 17.64
C GLY A 66 -3.61 -3.52 16.13
N TRP A 67 -4.76 -3.88 15.55
CA TRP A 67 -4.89 -4.14 14.12
C TRP A 67 -4.63 -2.89 13.25
N ILE A 68 -4.88 -1.68 13.77
CA ILE A 68 -4.57 -0.42 13.07
C ILE A 68 -3.06 -0.19 13.05
N ILE A 69 -2.39 -0.43 14.18
CA ILE A 69 -0.92 -0.33 14.28
C ILE A 69 -0.27 -1.35 13.34
N ALA A 70 -0.73 -2.61 13.37
CA ALA A 70 -0.24 -3.65 12.49
C ALA A 70 -0.36 -3.27 11.01
N LYS A 71 -1.49 -2.66 10.60
CA LYS A 71 -1.65 -2.12 9.25
C LYS A 71 -0.64 -1.03 8.91
N LEU A 72 -0.38 -0.11 9.83
CA LEU A 72 0.57 0.98 9.60
C LEU A 72 2.00 0.44 9.47
N VAL A 73 2.41 -0.50 10.33
CA VAL A 73 3.72 -1.14 10.26
C VAL A 73 3.88 -1.91 8.95
N ALA A 74 2.87 -2.71 8.57
CA ALA A 74 2.89 -3.43 7.30
C ALA A 74 2.86 -2.50 6.09
N LEU A 75 2.20 -1.33 6.19
CA LEU A 75 2.22 -0.30 5.16
C LEU A 75 3.61 0.30 4.98
N VAL A 76 4.33 0.57 6.08
CA VAL A 76 5.73 1.04 6.02
C VAL A 76 6.61 -0.03 5.36
N ALA A 77 6.46 -1.30 5.73
CA ALA A 77 7.18 -2.40 5.10
C ALA A 77 6.87 -2.52 3.60
N TYR A 78 5.60 -2.42 3.22
CA TYR A 78 5.14 -2.40 1.83
C TYR A 78 5.80 -1.27 1.03
N VAL A 79 5.80 -0.04 1.56
CA VAL A 79 6.41 1.11 0.89
C VAL A 79 7.92 0.93 0.76
N GLY A 80 8.60 0.46 1.82
CA GLY A 80 10.04 0.18 1.81
C GLY A 80 10.41 -0.85 0.75
N LEU A 81 9.72 -2.00 0.73
CA LEU A 81 9.90 -3.05 -0.27
C LEU A 81 9.56 -2.55 -1.67
N GLY A 82 8.56 -1.69 -1.81
CA GLY A 82 8.20 -1.09 -3.09
C GLY A 82 9.28 -0.16 -3.64
N ILE A 83 9.93 0.64 -2.78
CA ILE A 83 11.09 1.46 -3.17
C ILE A 83 12.24 0.56 -3.62
N VAL A 84 12.53 -0.51 -2.87
CA VAL A 84 13.56 -1.50 -3.23
C VAL A 84 13.23 -2.15 -4.58
N ALA A 85 11.99 -2.59 -4.81
CA ALA A 85 11.56 -3.20 -6.06
C ALA A 85 11.79 -2.27 -7.26
N ILE A 86 11.48 -0.99 -7.12
CA ILE A 86 11.63 -0.01 -8.20
C ILE A 86 13.11 0.33 -8.44
N LYS A 87 13.92 0.49 -7.38
CA LYS A 87 15.34 0.86 -7.49
C LYS A 87 16.27 -0.30 -7.82
N SER A 88 15.89 -1.54 -7.51
CA SER A 88 16.72 -2.74 -7.78
C SER A 88 16.55 -3.21 -9.22
N GLN A 89 17.40 -4.13 -9.67
CA GLN A 89 17.28 -4.82 -10.96
C GLN A 89 17.35 -6.34 -10.78
N GLY A 90 16.94 -7.09 -11.82
CA GLY A 90 17.04 -8.55 -11.84
C GLY A 90 16.24 -9.26 -10.74
N ALA A 91 16.81 -10.32 -10.17
CA ALA A 91 16.12 -11.17 -9.20
C ALA A 91 15.70 -10.44 -7.91
N LEU A 92 16.46 -9.42 -7.48
CA LEU A 92 16.15 -8.67 -6.27
C LEU A 92 14.88 -7.82 -6.42
N ARG A 93 14.64 -7.25 -7.61
CA ARG A 93 13.41 -6.51 -7.94
C ARG A 93 12.17 -7.39 -7.76
N TRP A 94 12.21 -8.59 -8.32
CA TRP A 94 11.07 -9.53 -8.24
C TRP A 94 10.86 -10.08 -6.83
N LYS A 95 11.94 -10.34 -6.07
CA LYS A 95 11.84 -10.73 -4.65
C LYS A 95 11.22 -9.62 -3.80
N ALA A 96 11.67 -8.37 -3.98
CA ALA A 96 11.12 -7.21 -3.27
C ALA A 96 9.66 -6.94 -3.68
N PHE A 97 9.33 -7.11 -4.96
CA PHE A 97 7.97 -7.02 -5.46
C PHE A 97 7.06 -8.07 -4.82
N ALA A 98 7.47 -9.34 -4.80
CA ALA A 98 6.73 -10.41 -4.13
C ALA A 98 6.54 -10.13 -2.64
N GLY A 99 7.57 -9.63 -1.96
CA GLY A 99 7.49 -9.19 -0.56
C GLY A 99 6.49 -8.05 -0.36
N ALA A 100 6.49 -7.04 -1.23
CA ALA A 100 5.52 -5.95 -1.17
C ALA A 100 4.08 -6.47 -1.35
N ILE A 101 3.85 -7.38 -2.31
CA ILE A 101 2.53 -8.00 -2.49
C ILE A 101 2.13 -8.80 -1.25
N ALA A 102 3.05 -9.52 -0.61
CA ALA A 102 2.78 -10.23 0.64
C ALA A 102 2.35 -9.27 1.77
N CYS A 103 3.03 -8.13 1.93
CA CYS A 103 2.62 -7.08 2.88
C CYS A 103 1.22 -6.52 2.55
N PHE A 104 0.92 -6.32 1.28
CA PHE A 104 -0.40 -5.85 0.85
C PHE A 104 -1.51 -6.85 1.20
N VAL A 105 -1.28 -8.13 0.95
CA VAL A 105 -2.24 -9.21 1.31
C VAL A 105 -2.40 -9.29 2.83
N TYR A 106 -1.31 -9.16 3.60
CA TYR A 106 -1.37 -9.08 5.06
C TYR A 106 -2.26 -7.91 5.52
N ILE A 107 -2.08 -6.70 4.98
CA ILE A 107 -2.91 -5.53 5.30
C ILE A 107 -4.39 -5.81 5.01
N ALA A 108 -4.70 -6.49 3.90
CA ALA A 108 -6.06 -6.87 3.55
C ALA A 108 -6.66 -7.88 4.53
N ILE A 109 -5.91 -8.90 4.94
CA ILE A 109 -6.34 -9.87 5.95
C ILE A 109 -6.62 -9.18 7.28
N VAL A 110 -5.69 -8.35 7.77
CA VAL A 110 -5.87 -7.56 9.01
C VAL A 110 -7.07 -6.60 8.89
N ALA A 111 -7.35 -6.10 7.68
CA ALA A 111 -8.52 -5.25 7.44
C ALA A 111 -9.86 -5.93 7.63
N VAL A 112 -9.95 -7.19 7.21
CA VAL A 112 -11.18 -7.99 7.27
C VAL A 112 -11.32 -8.64 8.64
N SER A 113 -10.24 -9.24 9.16
CA SER A 113 -10.23 -9.91 10.46
C SER A 113 -10.33 -8.94 11.64
N LYS A 114 -9.93 -7.67 11.45
CA LYS A 114 -9.84 -6.67 12.52
C LYS A 114 -8.97 -7.12 13.69
N ASN A 115 -8.06 -8.06 13.45
CA ASN A 115 -7.12 -8.61 14.42
C ASN A 115 -5.69 -8.37 13.95
N ALA A 116 -4.82 -7.93 14.86
CA ALA A 116 -3.41 -7.64 14.57
C ALA A 116 -2.60 -8.92 14.33
N PHE A 117 -3.00 -10.00 15.00
CA PHE A 117 -2.34 -11.29 14.93
C PHE A 117 -3.03 -12.16 13.88
N ILE A 118 -2.25 -12.73 12.95
CA ILE A 118 -2.74 -13.83 12.10
C ILE A 118 -2.96 -15.10 12.95
N PHE A 119 -2.35 -15.17 14.13
CA PHE A 119 -2.46 -16.24 15.10
C PHE A 119 -2.57 -15.65 16.50
N PHE A 120 -3.78 -15.60 17.04
CA PHE A 120 -4.20 -16.02 18.40
C PHE A 120 -5.60 -15.48 18.70
#